data_AF-A0A8T1S5H2-F1
#
_entry.id   AF-A0A8T1S5H2-F1
#
_cell.length_a   1.000
_cell.length_b   1.000
_cell.length_c   1.000
_cell.angle_alpha   90.00
_cell.angle_beta   90.00
_cell.angle_gamma   90.00
#
_symmetry.space_group_name_H-M   'P 1'
#
loop_
_entity.id
_entity.type
_entity.pdbx_description
1 polymer ?
#
loop_
_entity_poly.entity_id
_entity_poly.type
_entity_poly.pdbx_seq_one_letter_code
_entity_poly.pdbx_strand_id
1 'polypeptide(L)'
;MCYLFQVLGNDSMKPAKLKLHLEMCHRKLLQKEKDYLERRLSGLKRPCLDSTGAFYKNTSNAVTASYIVAYKIAQAKKPHTVVEQLVLSCAKEMLLLVLGEEAARKLKDISVSNDTISRQINEISQNINEQVVDEIKKSPLFAIQLDESTDITLCSQLLVFARYMVEGDFKDEFLFCKTLDTITKAQDVMEIVNNFFEVHGLDWTNLVGVTTDGPSAMLGSRSGFQTLVKQHTPMVTRGNCFINREALASKRLPDQLNAVFKGLVKVVNCMKSSSLNTRLFKRFCQDMGSDFDVLLFYTSVRWLSAGNVLNRVFQLREELDLFLQAQGKEEFRNVLMQSNLEFA
;
A
#
# COMPACT_ATOMS: atom_id res chain seq x y z
N MET A 1 13.00 -36.99 -10.58
CA MET A 1 12.25 -37.77 -9.55
C MET A 1 13.16 -38.00 -8.34
N CYS A 2 12.61 -38.13 -7.13
CA CYS A 2 13.40 -38.36 -5.91
C CYS A 2 13.65 -39.86 -5.67
N TYR A 3 14.90 -40.21 -5.35
CA TYR A 3 15.30 -41.54 -4.89
C TYR A 3 16.29 -41.38 -3.72
N LEU A 4 16.01 -42.03 -2.57
CA LEU A 4 16.85 -41.96 -1.36
C LEU A 4 17.30 -40.54 -0.98
N PHE A 5 16.37 -39.58 -1.00
CA PHE A 5 16.60 -38.17 -0.62
C PHE A 5 17.47 -37.35 -1.59
N GLN A 6 17.74 -37.85 -2.80
CA GLN A 6 18.36 -37.07 -3.86
C GLN A 6 17.42 -36.92 -5.06
N VAL A 7 17.42 -35.71 -5.62
CA VAL A 7 16.70 -35.44 -6.88
C VAL A 7 17.55 -35.94 -8.03
N LEU A 8 17.08 -36.97 -8.71
CA LEU A 8 17.73 -37.55 -9.88
C LEU A 8 17.00 -37.12 -11.15
N GLY A 9 17.77 -36.86 -12.21
CA GLY A 9 17.23 -36.66 -13.56
C GLY A 9 16.50 -37.91 -14.06
N ASN A 10 15.53 -37.75 -14.96
CA ASN A 10 14.68 -38.85 -15.42
C ASN A 10 15.48 -40.02 -16.02
N ASP A 11 16.57 -39.73 -16.74
CA ASP A 11 17.45 -40.77 -17.31
C ASP A 11 18.18 -41.64 -16.27
N SER A 12 18.26 -41.17 -15.03
CA SER A 12 18.89 -41.88 -13.91
C SER A 12 17.92 -42.80 -13.16
N MET A 13 16.63 -42.77 -13.51
CA MET A 13 15.58 -43.60 -12.89
C MET A 13 15.49 -45.02 -13.47
N LYS A 14 16.39 -45.41 -14.39
CA LYS A 14 16.45 -46.77 -14.92
C LYS A 14 16.90 -47.74 -13.80
N PRO A 15 16.31 -48.95 -13.68
CA PRO A 15 16.59 -49.87 -12.58
C PRO A 15 18.08 -50.18 -12.35
N ALA A 16 18.84 -50.37 -13.44
CA ALA A 16 20.29 -50.61 -13.37
C ALA A 16 21.06 -49.41 -12.78
N LYS A 17 20.64 -48.18 -13.09
CA LYS A 17 21.27 -46.95 -12.59
C LYS A 17 20.89 -46.66 -11.13
N LEU A 18 19.65 -46.95 -10.74
CA LEU A 18 19.20 -46.83 -9.34
C LEU A 18 19.89 -47.85 -8.44
N LYS A 19 20.13 -49.07 -8.93
CA LYS A 19 20.92 -50.09 -8.22
C LYS A 19 22.35 -49.63 -8.02
N LEU A 20 22.99 -49.12 -9.08
CA LEU A 20 24.35 -48.56 -9.00
C LEU A 20 24.41 -47.36 -8.03
N HIS A 21 23.41 -46.47 -8.07
CA HIS A 21 23.33 -45.32 -7.16
C HIS A 21 23.21 -45.75 -5.69
N LEU A 22 22.37 -46.76 -5.39
CA LEU A 22 22.27 -47.35 -4.04
C LEU A 22 23.62 -47.95 -3.60
N GLU A 23 24.32 -48.65 -4.50
CA GLU A 23 25.62 -49.29 -4.25
C GLU A 23 26.78 -48.31 -4.05
N MET A 24 26.75 -47.15 -4.70
CA MET A 24 27.81 -46.16 -4.59
C MET A 24 27.55 -45.12 -3.50
N CYS A 25 26.33 -44.57 -3.44
CA CYS A 25 26.01 -43.42 -2.59
C CYS A 25 25.39 -43.80 -1.24
N HIS A 26 24.78 -44.99 -1.16
CA HIS A 26 23.99 -45.41 0.00
C HIS A 26 24.35 -46.80 0.49
N ARG A 27 25.66 -47.15 0.49
CA ARG A 27 26.18 -48.46 0.93
C ARG A 27 25.63 -48.94 2.28
N LYS A 28 25.41 -48.01 3.21
CA LYS A 28 24.86 -48.29 4.55
C LYS A 28 23.41 -48.82 4.53
N LEU A 29 22.70 -48.68 3.41
CA LEU A 29 21.30 -49.12 3.25
C LEU A 29 21.19 -50.48 2.54
N LEU A 30 22.26 -50.99 1.91
CA LEU A 30 22.26 -52.31 1.23
C LEU A 30 22.01 -53.48 2.18
N GLN A 31 22.43 -53.34 3.44
CA GLN A 31 22.30 -54.36 4.48
C GLN A 31 21.04 -54.19 5.35
N LYS A 32 20.17 -53.24 5.02
CA LYS A 32 18.97 -52.97 5.82
C LYS A 32 17.80 -53.76 5.25
N GLU A 33 17.10 -54.47 6.12
CA GLU A 33 15.92 -55.24 5.76
C GLU A 33 14.79 -54.34 5.27
N LYS A 34 13.89 -54.94 4.48
CA LYS A 34 12.71 -54.27 3.92
C LYS A 34 11.90 -53.54 4.98
N ASP A 35 11.70 -54.14 6.14
CA ASP A 35 10.97 -53.57 7.28
C ASP A 35 11.58 -52.28 7.84
N TYR A 36 12.91 -52.14 7.77
CA TYR A 36 13.58 -50.90 8.16
C TYR A 36 13.29 -49.78 7.16
N LEU A 37 13.29 -50.10 5.86
CA LEU A 37 12.97 -49.14 4.80
C LEU A 37 11.47 -48.77 4.80
N GLU A 38 10.58 -49.72 5.06
CA GLU A 38 9.13 -49.49 5.22
C GLU A 38 8.82 -48.66 6.47
N ARG A 39 9.51 -48.89 7.60
CA ARG A 39 9.43 -48.02 8.79
C ARG A 39 9.93 -46.61 8.53
N ARG A 40 10.98 -46.46 7.72
CA ARG A 40 11.51 -45.15 7.36
C ARG A 40 10.59 -44.43 6.38
N LEU A 41 9.98 -45.15 5.42
CA LEU A 41 8.96 -44.64 4.52
C LEU A 41 7.70 -44.18 5.28
N SER A 42 7.22 -44.97 6.24
CA SER A 42 6.08 -44.59 7.09
C SER A 42 6.40 -43.40 8.01
N GLY A 43 7.63 -43.31 8.53
CA GLY A 43 8.13 -42.11 9.22
C GLY A 43 8.15 -40.86 8.33
N LEU A 44 8.36 -41.02 7.03
CA LEU A 44 8.33 -39.96 6.01
C LEU A 44 6.95 -39.73 5.39
N LYS A 45 5.96 -40.58 5.68
CA LYS A 45 4.54 -40.33 5.38
C LYS A 45 3.84 -39.55 6.50
N ARG A 46 4.41 -39.51 7.71
CA ARG A 46 3.91 -38.64 8.80
C ARG A 46 3.93 -37.12 8.50
N PRO A 47 4.80 -36.59 7.62
CA PRO A 47 4.68 -35.24 7.05
C PRO A 47 3.79 -35.17 5.79
N CYS A 48 3.25 -36.28 5.28
CA CYS A 48 2.32 -36.27 4.16
C CYS A 48 0.91 -35.98 4.70
N LEU A 49 0.33 -34.89 4.22
CA LEU A 49 -0.93 -34.32 4.69
C LEU A 49 -2.12 -35.22 4.33
N ASP A 50 -2.41 -36.22 5.16
CA ASP A 50 -3.69 -36.94 5.09
C ASP A 50 -4.77 -36.09 5.78
N SER A 51 -5.77 -35.66 5.01
CA SER A 51 -6.76 -34.61 5.27
C SER A 51 -7.79 -34.87 6.39
N THR A 52 -7.60 -35.89 7.24
CA THR A 52 -8.64 -36.35 8.19
C THR A 52 -8.20 -36.47 9.66
N GLY A 53 -6.98 -36.06 10.02
CA GLY A 53 -6.49 -36.14 11.41
C GLY A 53 -6.85 -34.93 12.32
N ALA A 54 -7.05 -35.18 13.62
CA ALA A 54 -7.15 -34.14 14.66
C ALA A 54 -5.90 -33.23 14.73
N PHE A 55 -4.74 -33.75 14.30
CA PHE A 55 -3.50 -32.98 14.15
C PHE A 55 -3.64 -31.91 13.05
N TYR A 56 -4.27 -32.24 11.91
CA TYR A 56 -4.54 -31.27 10.84
C TYR A 56 -5.47 -30.15 11.32
N LYS A 57 -6.49 -30.45 12.13
CA LYS A 57 -7.38 -29.43 12.71
C LYS A 57 -6.68 -28.47 13.67
N ASN A 58 -5.79 -28.96 14.53
CA ASN A 58 -5.03 -28.10 15.44
C ASN A 58 -3.98 -27.26 14.71
N THR A 59 -3.24 -27.83 13.76
CA THR A 59 -2.30 -27.07 12.93
C THR A 59 -3.05 -26.07 12.04
N SER A 60 -4.23 -26.43 11.52
CA SER A 60 -5.08 -25.54 10.75
C SER A 60 -5.55 -24.34 11.57
N ASN A 61 -6.05 -24.55 12.79
CA ASN A 61 -6.50 -23.43 13.63
C ASN A 61 -5.34 -22.51 14.03
N ALA A 62 -4.17 -23.06 14.36
CA ALA A 62 -2.99 -22.25 14.67
C ALA A 62 -2.49 -21.45 13.46
N VAL A 63 -2.48 -22.05 12.27
CA VAL A 63 -2.14 -21.37 11.01
C VAL A 63 -3.17 -20.29 10.70
N THR A 64 -4.48 -20.59 10.78
CA THR A 64 -5.54 -19.60 10.58
C THR A 64 -5.43 -18.43 11.56
N ALA A 65 -5.18 -18.71 12.85
CA ALA A 65 -4.97 -17.68 13.85
C ALA A 65 -3.75 -16.80 13.51
N SER A 66 -2.67 -17.41 13.02
CA SER A 66 -1.47 -16.71 12.58
C SER A 66 -1.76 -15.75 11.41
N TYR A 67 -2.46 -16.21 10.35
CA TYR A 67 -2.89 -15.32 9.25
C TYR A 67 -3.82 -14.20 9.71
N ILE A 68 -4.74 -14.47 10.67
CA ILE A 68 -5.60 -13.43 11.24
C ILE A 68 -4.76 -12.36 11.93
N VAL A 69 -3.76 -12.76 12.71
CA VAL A 69 -2.83 -11.81 13.36
C VAL A 69 -2.09 -10.99 12.31
N ALA A 70 -1.50 -11.65 11.30
CA ALA A 70 -0.80 -10.97 10.20
C ALA A 70 -1.68 -9.94 9.48
N TYR A 71 -2.91 -10.32 9.12
CA TYR A 71 -3.90 -9.44 8.51
C TYR A 71 -4.24 -8.23 9.39
N LYS A 72 -4.45 -8.45 10.70
CA LYS A 72 -4.78 -7.37 11.64
C LYS A 72 -3.62 -6.40 11.84
N ILE A 73 -2.39 -6.90 11.86
CA ILE A 73 -1.18 -6.06 11.95
C ILE A 73 -1.01 -5.19 10.70
N ALA A 74 -1.21 -5.78 9.51
CA ALA A 74 -1.20 -5.04 8.25
C ALA A 74 -2.30 -3.97 8.22
N GLN A 75 -3.53 -4.33 8.59
CA GLN A 75 -4.67 -3.40 8.65
C GLN A 75 -4.42 -2.23 9.61
N ALA A 76 -3.75 -2.49 10.74
CA ALA A 76 -3.38 -1.48 11.72
C ALA A 76 -2.12 -0.67 11.34
N LYS A 77 -1.45 -1.00 10.22
CA LYS A 77 -0.20 -0.41 9.74
C LYS A 77 0.88 -0.42 10.82
N LYS A 78 1.01 -1.54 11.54
CA LYS A 78 1.99 -1.72 12.62
C LYS A 78 3.20 -2.52 12.15
N PRO A 79 4.39 -2.29 12.74
CA PRO A 79 5.55 -3.12 12.44
C PRO A 79 5.30 -4.57 12.83
N HIS A 80 5.86 -5.52 12.07
CA HIS A 80 5.65 -6.95 12.31
C HIS A 80 6.17 -7.38 13.71
N THR A 81 7.21 -6.71 14.20
CA THR A 81 7.81 -6.95 15.52
C THR A 81 6.87 -6.73 16.69
N VAL A 82 5.79 -5.94 16.53
CA VAL A 82 4.80 -5.70 17.60
C VAL A 82 4.17 -6.99 18.10
N VAL A 83 4.08 -8.01 17.23
CA VAL A 83 3.44 -9.27 17.60
C VAL A 83 4.22 -9.99 18.69
N GLU A 84 5.53 -10.14 18.51
CA GLU A 84 6.40 -10.76 19.53
C GLU A 84 6.63 -9.85 20.74
N GLN A 85 6.76 -8.53 20.51
CA GLN A 85 7.08 -7.58 21.57
C GLN A 85 5.92 -7.35 22.54
N LEU A 86 4.67 -7.41 22.06
CA LEU A 86 3.51 -6.98 22.84
C LEU A 86 2.31 -7.92 22.72
N VAL A 87 1.91 -8.30 21.50
CA VAL A 87 0.64 -9.03 21.32
C VAL A 87 0.71 -10.41 21.96
N LEU A 88 1.79 -11.15 21.72
CA LEU A 88 1.96 -12.51 22.22
C LEU A 88 2.18 -12.55 23.74
N SER A 89 2.93 -11.60 24.29
CA SER A 89 3.15 -11.49 25.74
C SER A 89 1.85 -11.20 26.48
N CYS A 90 1.09 -10.19 26.03
CA CYS A 90 -0.22 -9.87 26.59
C CYS A 90 -1.20 -11.06 26.47
N ALA A 91 -1.31 -11.66 25.29
CA ALA A 91 -2.21 -12.80 25.06
C ALA A 91 -1.89 -13.98 25.99
N LYS A 92 -0.60 -14.25 26.20
CA LYS A 92 -0.14 -15.33 27.09
C LYS A 92 -0.50 -15.06 28.56
N GLU A 93 -0.27 -13.85 29.05
CA GLU A 93 -0.62 -13.47 30.43
C GLU A 93 -2.14 -13.51 30.66
N MET A 94 -2.92 -13.00 29.71
CA MET A 94 -4.39 -13.04 29.78
C MET A 94 -4.92 -14.47 29.82
N LEU A 95 -4.44 -15.36 28.94
CA LEU A 95 -4.86 -16.76 28.93
C LEU A 95 -4.43 -17.49 30.20
N LEU A 96 -3.23 -17.19 30.73
CA LEU A 96 -2.75 -17.79 31.96
C LEU A 96 -3.66 -17.45 33.15
N LEU A 97 -4.07 -16.17 33.26
CA LEU A 97 -4.90 -15.70 34.37
C LEU A 97 -6.38 -16.13 34.24
N VAL A 98 -6.93 -16.12 33.03
CA VAL A 98 -8.37 -16.35 32.80
C VAL A 98 -8.70 -17.83 32.59
N LEU A 99 -7.84 -18.56 31.85
CA LEU A 99 -8.12 -19.94 31.40
C LEU A 99 -7.09 -20.97 31.88
N GLY A 100 -6.02 -20.53 32.55
CA GLY A 100 -4.99 -21.40 33.12
C GLY A 100 -3.84 -21.77 32.17
N GLU A 101 -2.84 -22.47 32.72
CA GLU A 101 -1.59 -22.80 32.02
C GLU A 101 -1.78 -23.64 30.76
N GLU A 102 -2.76 -24.55 30.73
CA GLU A 102 -2.99 -25.41 29.57
C GLU A 102 -3.41 -24.61 28.34
N ALA A 103 -4.32 -23.64 28.52
CA ALA A 103 -4.75 -22.75 27.45
C ALA A 103 -3.59 -21.84 26.99
N ALA A 104 -2.82 -21.28 27.93
CA ALA A 104 -1.67 -20.44 27.62
C ALA A 104 -0.57 -21.20 26.85
N ARG A 105 -0.38 -22.51 27.10
CA ARG A 105 0.60 -23.33 26.37
C ARG A 105 0.26 -23.48 24.89
N LYS A 106 -1.04 -23.53 24.53
CA LYS A 106 -1.49 -23.66 23.13
C LYS A 106 -1.11 -22.46 22.26
N LEU A 107 -0.83 -21.28 22.83
CA LEU A 107 -0.31 -20.14 22.06
C LEU A 107 1.06 -20.40 21.43
N LYS A 108 1.87 -21.31 22.01
CA LYS A 108 3.19 -21.64 21.46
C LYS A 108 3.10 -22.32 20.09
N ASP A 109 1.93 -22.88 19.76
CA ASP A 109 1.70 -23.56 18.49
C ASP A 109 1.43 -22.56 17.36
N ILE A 110 1.13 -21.29 17.67
CA ILE A 110 0.90 -20.24 16.68
C ILE A 110 2.25 -19.61 16.30
N SER A 111 2.72 -19.88 15.08
CA SER A 111 3.94 -19.24 14.56
C SER A 111 3.65 -17.78 14.22
N VAL A 112 4.21 -16.83 14.96
CA VAL A 112 3.97 -15.39 14.75
C VAL A 112 5.27 -14.57 14.79
N SER A 113 6.38 -15.18 14.38
CA SER A 113 7.65 -14.44 14.29
C SER A 113 7.58 -13.29 13.30
N ASN A 114 8.45 -12.28 13.46
CA ASN A 114 8.57 -11.18 12.51
C ASN A 114 8.57 -11.64 11.04
N ASP A 115 9.35 -12.67 10.74
CA ASP A 115 9.49 -13.22 9.39
C ASP A 115 8.25 -14.02 8.95
N THR A 116 7.58 -14.70 9.89
CA THR A 116 6.32 -15.39 9.61
C THR A 116 5.23 -14.40 9.25
N ILE A 117 5.08 -13.34 10.05
CA ILE A 117 4.09 -12.28 9.81
C ILE A 117 4.38 -11.58 8.48
N SER A 118 5.65 -11.25 8.20
CA SER A 118 6.06 -10.68 6.92
C SER A 118 5.65 -11.57 5.73
N ARG A 119 6.01 -12.87 5.80
CA ARG A 119 5.67 -13.83 4.75
C ARG A 119 4.16 -13.95 4.54
N GLN A 120 3.38 -14.05 5.62
CA GLN A 120 1.93 -14.17 5.53
C GLN A 120 1.26 -12.93 4.97
N ILE A 121 1.75 -11.73 5.33
CA ILE A 121 1.27 -10.49 4.72
C ILE A 121 1.53 -10.50 3.21
N ASN A 122 2.70 -10.96 2.78
CA ASN A 122 3.02 -11.09 1.35
C ASN A 122 2.12 -12.11 0.65
N GLU A 123 1.87 -13.27 1.26
CA GLU A 123 0.96 -14.30 0.72
C GLU A 123 -0.49 -13.78 0.62
N ILE A 124 -0.98 -13.07 1.64
CA ILE A 124 -2.28 -12.39 1.60
C ILE A 124 -2.31 -11.36 0.47
N SER A 125 -1.27 -10.53 0.36
CA SER A 125 -1.17 -9.51 -0.68
C SER A 125 -1.16 -10.13 -2.08
N GLN A 126 -0.44 -11.23 -2.27
CA GLN A 126 -0.41 -11.96 -3.54
C GLN A 126 -1.79 -12.52 -3.86
N ASN A 127 -2.46 -13.14 -2.89
CA ASN A 127 -3.80 -13.69 -3.10
C ASN A 127 -4.83 -12.62 -3.44
N ILE A 128 -4.77 -11.44 -2.79
CA ILE A 128 -5.63 -10.29 -3.14
C ILE A 128 -5.33 -9.82 -4.56
N ASN A 129 -4.05 -9.70 -4.92
CA ASN A 129 -3.64 -9.29 -6.26
C ASN A 129 -4.12 -10.25 -7.35
N GLU A 130 -4.00 -11.57 -7.13
CA GLU A 130 -4.51 -12.60 -8.02
C GLU A 130 -6.02 -12.49 -8.21
N GLN A 131 -6.79 -12.26 -7.14
CA GLN A 131 -8.24 -12.03 -7.22
C GLN A 131 -8.58 -10.79 -8.06
N VAL A 132 -7.89 -9.66 -7.83
CA VAL A 132 -8.09 -8.42 -8.60
C VAL A 132 -7.77 -8.66 -10.08
N VAL A 133 -6.65 -9.32 -10.38
CA VAL A 133 -6.26 -9.66 -11.76
C VAL A 133 -7.30 -10.57 -12.42
N ASP A 134 -7.80 -11.58 -11.71
CA ASP A 134 -8.82 -12.50 -12.23
C ASP A 134 -10.15 -11.79 -12.50
N GLU A 135 -10.53 -10.81 -11.69
CA GLU A 135 -11.69 -9.95 -11.97
C GLU A 135 -11.45 -9.06 -13.21
N ILE A 136 -10.27 -8.43 -13.33
CA ILE A 136 -9.90 -7.62 -14.50
C ILE A 136 -9.98 -8.45 -15.78
N LYS A 137 -9.49 -9.69 -15.76
CA LYS A 137 -9.55 -10.60 -16.92
C LYS A 137 -10.96 -10.98 -17.33
N LYS A 138 -11.89 -11.05 -16.36
CA LYS A 138 -13.32 -11.33 -16.62
C LYS A 138 -14.05 -10.08 -17.11
N SER A 139 -13.55 -8.89 -16.75
CA SER A 139 -14.08 -7.62 -17.27
C SER A 139 -13.76 -7.51 -18.77
N PRO A 140 -14.73 -7.08 -19.61
CA PRO A 140 -14.48 -6.93 -21.04
C PRO A 140 -13.44 -5.85 -21.33
N LEU A 141 -13.35 -4.82 -20.49
CA LEU A 141 -12.46 -3.66 -20.66
C LEU A 141 -12.00 -3.17 -19.28
N PHE A 142 -10.84 -2.51 -19.23
CA PHE A 142 -10.35 -1.86 -18.02
C PHE A 142 -9.56 -0.58 -18.34
N ALA A 143 -9.37 0.25 -17.34
CA ALA A 143 -8.53 1.44 -17.39
C ALA A 143 -7.52 1.42 -16.25
N ILE A 144 -6.38 2.09 -16.43
CA ILE A 144 -5.37 2.24 -15.38
C ILE A 144 -5.11 3.71 -15.07
N GLN A 145 -4.83 3.99 -13.80
CA GLN A 145 -4.33 5.28 -13.35
C GLN A 145 -2.97 5.08 -12.68
N LEU A 146 -2.00 5.91 -13.05
CA LEU A 146 -0.65 5.87 -12.52
C LEU A 146 -0.37 7.15 -11.75
N ASP A 147 0.32 6.99 -10.62
CA ASP A 147 0.78 8.06 -9.75
C ASP A 147 2.24 7.80 -9.38
N GLU A 148 3.06 8.85 -9.38
CA GLU A 148 4.46 8.77 -8.97
C GLU A 148 4.63 9.46 -7.61
N SER A 149 5.12 8.71 -6.61
CA SER A 149 5.40 9.25 -5.28
C SER A 149 6.88 9.09 -4.94
N THR A 150 7.51 10.15 -4.44
CA THR A 150 8.87 10.08 -3.91
C THR A 150 8.81 9.93 -2.38
N ASP A 151 9.40 8.87 -1.86
CA ASP A 151 9.46 8.65 -0.41
C ASP A 151 10.52 9.52 0.29
N ILE A 152 10.56 9.44 1.63
CA ILE A 152 11.51 10.22 2.45
C ILE A 152 12.99 9.86 2.21
N THR A 153 13.25 8.71 1.59
CA THR A 153 14.58 8.24 1.20
C THR A 153 14.95 8.61 -0.23
N LEU A 154 14.14 9.44 -0.89
CA LEU A 154 14.30 9.87 -2.29
C LEU A 154 14.13 8.74 -3.32
N CYS A 155 13.52 7.62 -2.92
CA CYS A 155 13.14 6.56 -3.86
C CYS A 155 11.80 6.92 -4.49
N SER A 156 11.78 6.97 -5.83
CA SER A 156 10.53 7.15 -6.57
C SER A 156 9.80 5.80 -6.68
N GLN A 157 8.50 5.83 -6.44
CA GLN A 157 7.62 4.67 -6.46
C GLN A 157 6.48 4.94 -7.44
N LEU A 158 6.26 4.00 -8.34
CA LEU A 158 5.14 3.98 -9.26
C LEU A 158 3.98 3.22 -8.60
N LEU A 159 2.87 3.92 -8.39
CA LEU A 159 1.61 3.32 -7.97
C LEU A 159 0.68 3.20 -9.17
N VAL A 160 0.07 2.03 -9.33
CA VAL A 160 -0.89 1.76 -10.40
C VAL A 160 -2.20 1.27 -9.81
N PHE A 161 -3.28 1.89 -10.22
CA PHE A 161 -4.66 1.53 -9.88
C PHE A 161 -5.38 1.10 -11.15
N ALA A 162 -6.30 0.15 -11.03
CA ALA A 162 -7.14 -0.31 -12.12
C ALA A 162 -8.61 0.02 -11.84
N ARG A 163 -9.32 0.48 -12.87
CA ARG A 163 -10.77 0.61 -12.91
C ARG A 163 -11.32 -0.40 -13.90
N TYR A 164 -12.24 -1.24 -13.47
CA TYR A 164 -12.87 -2.27 -14.29
C TYR A 164 -14.33 -2.49 -13.88
N MET A 165 -15.06 -3.33 -14.62
CA MET A 165 -16.48 -3.56 -14.38
C MET A 165 -16.70 -4.97 -13.80
N VAL A 166 -17.46 -5.05 -12.72
CA VAL A 166 -17.90 -6.31 -12.10
C VAL A 166 -19.40 -6.23 -11.93
N GLU A 167 -20.13 -7.19 -12.51
CA GLU A 167 -21.60 -7.28 -12.37
C GLU A 167 -22.38 -6.00 -12.75
N GLY A 168 -21.82 -5.17 -13.64
CA GLY A 168 -22.43 -3.92 -14.11
C GLY A 168 -21.99 -2.66 -13.35
N ASP A 169 -21.24 -2.81 -12.25
CA ASP A 169 -20.72 -1.71 -11.46
C ASP A 169 -19.21 -1.50 -11.68
N PHE A 170 -18.77 -0.24 -11.54
CA PHE A 170 -17.34 0.08 -11.58
C PHE A 170 -16.67 -0.26 -10.25
N LYS A 171 -15.53 -0.92 -10.33
CA LYS A 171 -14.66 -1.22 -9.21
C LYS A 171 -13.29 -0.58 -9.45
N ASP A 172 -12.78 0.11 -8.44
CA ASP A 172 -11.46 0.74 -8.42
C ASP A 172 -10.59 -0.01 -7.42
N GLU A 173 -9.51 -0.62 -7.89
CA GLU A 173 -8.60 -1.38 -7.04
C GLU A 173 -7.14 -0.98 -7.24
N PHE A 174 -6.37 -1.14 -6.17
CA PHE A 174 -4.92 -1.02 -6.25
C PHE A 174 -4.35 -2.23 -6.98
N LEU A 175 -3.53 -1.97 -8.01
CA LEU A 175 -2.95 -3.02 -8.84
C LEU A 175 -1.55 -3.39 -8.35
N PHE A 176 -0.62 -2.43 -8.30
CA PHE A 176 0.71 -2.66 -7.76
C PHE A 176 1.44 -1.35 -7.39
N CYS A 177 2.49 -1.50 -6.58
CA CYS A 177 3.48 -0.47 -6.31
C CYS A 177 4.88 -1.03 -6.58
N LYS A 178 5.68 -0.32 -7.37
CA LYS A 178 7.05 -0.71 -7.74
C LYS A 178 7.99 0.48 -7.68
N THR A 179 9.22 0.24 -7.22
CA THR A 179 10.27 1.26 -7.21
C THR A 179 10.74 1.57 -8.62
N LEU A 180 11.03 2.85 -8.88
CA LEU A 180 11.71 3.35 -10.07
C LEU A 180 13.18 3.58 -9.72
N ASP A 181 14.02 2.54 -9.87
CA ASP A 181 15.39 2.50 -9.33
C ASP A 181 16.39 3.43 -10.03
N THR A 182 16.16 3.76 -11.31
CA THR A 182 17.15 4.45 -12.15
C THR A 182 16.70 5.85 -12.57
N ILE A 183 15.67 5.94 -13.41
CA ILE A 183 15.18 7.19 -13.99
C ILE A 183 13.66 7.12 -14.11
N THR A 184 12.99 8.27 -14.01
CA THR A 184 11.54 8.41 -14.15
C THR A 184 11.14 8.60 -15.62
N LYS A 185 11.85 7.97 -16.57
CA LYS A 185 11.51 8.09 -18.00
C LYS A 185 10.30 7.24 -18.31
N ALA A 186 9.54 7.67 -19.31
CA ALA A 186 8.38 6.94 -19.84
C ALA A 186 8.65 5.47 -20.15
N GLN A 187 9.84 5.16 -20.66
CA GLN A 187 10.22 3.81 -21.08
C GLN A 187 10.35 2.87 -19.89
N ASP A 188 10.95 3.34 -18.79
CA ASP A 188 11.12 2.56 -17.56
C ASP A 188 9.74 2.26 -16.94
N VAL A 189 8.85 3.25 -16.94
CA VAL A 189 7.44 3.09 -16.51
C VAL A 189 6.72 2.08 -17.40
N MET A 190 6.89 2.19 -18.73
CA MET A 190 6.29 1.27 -19.69
C MET A 190 6.76 -0.17 -19.48
N GLU A 191 8.05 -0.38 -19.23
CA GLU A 191 8.63 -1.70 -18.97
C GLU A 191 8.04 -2.32 -17.69
N ILE A 192 7.93 -1.55 -16.60
CA ILE A 192 7.32 -2.04 -15.35
C ILE A 192 5.87 -2.47 -15.56
N VAL A 193 5.08 -1.65 -16.26
CA VAL A 193 3.67 -1.96 -16.54
C VAL A 193 3.56 -3.17 -17.48
N ASN A 194 4.40 -3.23 -18.52
CA ASN A 194 4.42 -4.34 -19.46
C ASN A 194 4.80 -5.66 -18.77
N ASN A 195 5.86 -5.66 -17.96
CA ASN A 195 6.27 -6.83 -17.18
C ASN A 195 5.15 -7.30 -16.25
N PHE A 196 4.43 -6.37 -15.61
CA PHE A 196 3.27 -6.74 -14.80
C PHE A 196 2.17 -7.39 -15.65
N PHE A 197 1.85 -6.81 -16.82
CA PHE A 197 0.82 -7.33 -17.72
C PHE A 197 1.18 -8.72 -18.25
N GLU A 198 2.44 -8.93 -18.65
CA GLU A 198 2.94 -10.23 -19.13
C GLU A 198 2.88 -11.31 -18.04
N VAL A 199 3.39 -11.02 -16.84
CA VAL A 199 3.39 -11.96 -15.71
C VAL A 199 1.96 -12.37 -15.33
N HIS A 200 1.02 -11.43 -15.39
CA HIS A 200 -0.36 -11.66 -14.99
C HIS A 200 -1.27 -12.03 -16.17
N GLY A 201 -0.77 -12.07 -17.41
CA GLY A 201 -1.58 -12.36 -18.60
C GLY A 201 -2.71 -11.34 -18.84
N LEU A 202 -2.44 -10.05 -18.63
CA LEU A 202 -3.33 -8.95 -18.99
C LEU A 202 -3.04 -8.48 -20.41
N ASP A 203 -4.09 -8.31 -21.21
CA ASP A 203 -3.96 -7.86 -22.59
C ASP A 203 -4.13 -6.36 -22.72
N TRP A 204 -3.17 -5.71 -23.38
CA TRP A 204 -3.23 -4.31 -23.77
C TRP A 204 -4.45 -3.97 -24.64
N THR A 205 -4.98 -4.93 -25.41
CA THR A 205 -6.17 -4.71 -26.27
C THR A 205 -7.43 -4.36 -25.48
N ASN A 206 -7.52 -4.82 -24.22
CA ASN A 206 -8.64 -4.57 -23.32
C ASN A 206 -8.47 -3.27 -22.52
N LEU A 207 -7.31 -2.60 -22.62
CA LEU A 207 -7.04 -1.33 -21.95
C LEU A 207 -7.66 -0.17 -22.73
N VAL A 208 -8.71 0.44 -22.18
CA VAL A 208 -9.45 1.54 -22.83
C VAL A 208 -9.11 2.92 -22.32
N GLY A 209 -8.47 3.02 -21.16
CA GLY A 209 -8.14 4.29 -20.52
C GLY A 209 -6.81 4.25 -19.79
N VAL A 210 -6.03 5.31 -19.94
CA VAL A 210 -4.81 5.54 -19.18
C VAL A 210 -4.81 6.95 -18.62
N THR A 211 -4.69 7.09 -17.30
CA THR A 211 -4.63 8.38 -16.62
C THR A 211 -3.32 8.54 -15.88
N THR A 212 -2.65 9.67 -16.03
CA THR A 212 -1.41 9.98 -15.29
C THR A 212 -1.46 11.41 -14.77
N ASP A 213 -0.80 11.65 -13.64
CA ASP A 213 -0.68 12.97 -13.00
C ASP A 213 0.55 13.76 -13.46
N GLY A 214 1.47 13.10 -14.14
CA GLY A 214 2.86 13.51 -14.15
C GLY A 214 3.35 14.50 -15.24
N PRO A 215 4.63 14.89 -15.12
CA PRO A 215 5.37 15.82 -16.00
C PRO A 215 5.58 15.28 -17.43
N SER A 216 6.44 15.92 -18.23
CA SER A 216 6.69 15.58 -19.63
C SER A 216 7.03 14.10 -19.89
N ALA A 217 7.59 13.38 -18.92
CA ALA A 217 7.83 11.94 -19.04
C ALA A 217 6.54 11.10 -19.09
N MET A 218 5.43 11.55 -18.48
CA MET A 218 4.15 10.85 -18.55
C MET A 218 3.30 11.34 -19.73
N LEU A 219 3.32 12.66 -20.00
CA LEU A 219 2.44 13.32 -20.97
C LEU A 219 3.11 13.71 -22.30
N GLY A 220 4.41 13.43 -22.45
CA GLY A 220 5.19 13.83 -23.62
C GLY A 220 4.59 13.33 -24.93
N SER A 221 4.41 14.25 -25.89
CA SER A 221 3.78 13.98 -27.18
C SER A 221 4.56 13.03 -28.09
N ARG A 222 5.87 12.87 -27.84
CA ARG A 222 6.76 11.99 -28.62
C ARG A 222 7.22 10.75 -27.85
N SER A 223 7.48 10.92 -26.56
CA SER A 223 8.13 9.91 -25.73
C SER A 223 7.52 9.82 -24.33
N GLY A 224 6.29 10.30 -24.14
CA GLY A 224 5.58 10.18 -22.87
C GLY A 224 4.96 8.79 -22.72
N PHE A 225 4.78 8.32 -21.48
CA PHE A 225 4.19 7.01 -21.19
C PHE A 225 2.85 6.81 -21.93
N GLN A 226 1.94 7.79 -21.86
CA GLN A 226 0.65 7.69 -22.56
C GLN A 226 0.78 7.59 -24.08
N THR A 227 1.85 8.16 -24.66
CA THR A 227 2.15 8.05 -26.09
C THR A 227 2.67 6.65 -26.42
N LEU A 228 3.51 6.05 -25.57
CA LEU A 228 3.98 4.67 -25.71
C LEU A 228 2.82 3.66 -25.59
N VAL A 229 1.92 3.85 -24.62
CA VAL A 229 0.72 3.01 -24.49
C VAL A 229 -0.15 3.11 -25.75
N LYS A 230 -0.31 4.30 -26.32
CA LYS A 230 -1.09 4.50 -27.56
C LYS A 230 -0.45 3.85 -28.79
N GLN A 231 0.85 3.57 -28.80
CA GLN A 231 1.49 2.78 -29.86
C GLN A 231 1.11 1.30 -29.75
N HIS A 232 0.88 0.78 -28.54
CA HIS A 232 0.46 -0.61 -28.30
C HIS A 232 -1.05 -0.78 -28.49
N THR A 233 -1.84 0.17 -27.97
CA THR A 233 -3.31 0.17 -28.07
C THR A 233 -3.78 1.51 -28.63
N PRO A 234 -3.90 1.65 -29.97
CA PRO A 234 -4.25 2.91 -30.62
C PRO A 234 -5.59 3.51 -30.19
N MET A 235 -6.53 2.65 -29.75
CA MET A 235 -7.87 3.05 -29.31
C MET A 235 -7.92 3.54 -27.85
N VAL A 236 -6.80 3.47 -27.10
CA VAL A 236 -6.76 3.90 -25.70
C VAL A 236 -7.07 5.40 -25.58
N THR A 237 -7.91 5.72 -24.61
CA THR A 237 -8.20 7.10 -24.22
C THR A 237 -7.14 7.58 -23.23
N ARG A 238 -6.53 8.73 -23.54
CA ARG A 238 -5.56 9.39 -22.66
C ARG A 238 -6.29 10.37 -21.75
N GLY A 239 -6.13 10.20 -20.44
CA GLY A 239 -6.63 11.10 -19.42
C GLY A 239 -5.48 11.80 -18.70
N ASN A 240 -5.65 13.07 -18.37
CA ASN A 240 -4.77 13.71 -17.39
C ASN A 240 -5.45 13.65 -16.04
N CYS A 241 -4.69 13.46 -14.97
CA CYS A 241 -5.22 13.46 -13.62
C CYS A 241 -6.00 14.77 -13.35
N PHE A 242 -7.31 14.66 -13.10
CA PHE A 242 -8.20 15.81 -12.88
C PHE A 242 -7.71 16.68 -11.72
N ILE A 243 -7.25 16.01 -10.67
CA ILE A 243 -6.64 16.59 -9.48
C ILE A 243 -5.45 17.50 -9.83
N ASN A 244 -4.53 17.03 -10.66
CA ASN A 244 -3.40 17.86 -11.10
C ASN A 244 -3.87 19.01 -11.99
N ARG A 245 -4.86 18.79 -12.87
CA ARG A 245 -5.44 19.88 -13.68
C ARG A 245 -6.09 20.96 -12.84
N GLU A 246 -6.82 20.59 -11.79
CA GLU A 246 -7.41 21.52 -10.84
C GLU A 246 -6.32 22.32 -10.11
N ALA A 247 -5.27 21.65 -9.64
CA ALA A 247 -4.11 22.30 -9.03
C ALA A 247 -3.37 23.25 -9.99
N LEU A 248 -3.32 22.93 -11.30
CA LEU A 248 -2.75 23.82 -12.31
C LEU A 248 -3.68 25.01 -12.61
N ALA A 249 -5.00 24.79 -12.61
CA ALA A 249 -5.98 25.86 -12.80
C ALA A 249 -5.93 26.86 -11.64
N SER A 250 -5.81 26.40 -10.39
CA SER A 250 -5.69 27.27 -9.22
C SER A 250 -4.40 28.11 -9.22
N LYS A 251 -3.35 27.68 -9.94
CA LYS A 251 -2.15 28.51 -10.16
C LYS A 251 -2.38 29.66 -11.15
N ARG A 252 -3.48 29.63 -11.91
CA ARG A 252 -3.87 30.66 -12.90
C ARG A 252 -5.03 31.52 -12.43
N LEU A 253 -5.17 31.70 -11.11
CA LEU A 253 -6.14 32.64 -10.56
C LEU A 253 -5.90 34.06 -11.13
N PRO A 254 -6.98 34.81 -11.43
CA PRO A 254 -6.88 36.23 -11.74
C PRO A 254 -6.05 36.97 -10.68
N ASP A 255 -5.30 38.01 -11.11
CA ASP A 255 -4.35 38.71 -10.24
C ASP A 255 -4.99 39.22 -8.93
N GLN A 256 -6.24 39.68 -9.00
CA GLN A 256 -7.01 40.11 -7.84
C GLN A 256 -7.23 38.97 -6.83
N LEU A 257 -7.70 37.80 -7.28
CA LEU A 257 -7.92 36.64 -6.41
C LEU A 257 -6.60 36.07 -5.88
N ASN A 258 -5.56 36.07 -6.71
CA ASN A 258 -4.23 35.62 -6.30
C ASN A 258 -3.61 36.57 -5.24
N ALA A 259 -3.85 37.87 -5.35
CA ALA A 259 -3.41 38.85 -4.36
C ALA A 259 -4.09 38.61 -3.00
N VAL A 260 -5.41 38.39 -2.99
CA VAL A 260 -6.18 38.01 -1.79
C VAL A 260 -5.62 36.72 -1.19
N PHE A 261 -5.49 35.66 -2.00
CA PHE A 261 -4.95 34.37 -1.54
C PHE A 261 -3.56 34.50 -0.91
N LYS A 262 -2.63 35.20 -1.58
CA LYS A 262 -1.28 35.45 -1.04
C LYS A 262 -1.32 36.28 0.24
N GLY A 263 -2.24 37.22 0.35
CA GLY A 263 -2.51 37.97 1.58
C GLY A 263 -2.89 37.04 2.73
N LEU A 264 -3.90 36.20 2.53
CA LEU A 264 -4.37 35.25 3.55
C LEU A 264 -3.28 34.25 3.95
N VAL A 265 -2.49 33.76 2.99
CA VAL A 265 -1.32 32.92 3.28
C VAL A 265 -0.29 33.64 4.15
N LYS A 266 -0.06 34.94 3.94
CA LYS A 266 0.83 35.74 4.81
C LYS A 266 0.28 35.85 6.23
N VAL A 267 -1.03 36.06 6.39
CA VAL A 267 -1.68 36.09 7.71
C VAL A 267 -1.46 34.76 8.44
N VAL A 268 -1.74 33.64 7.77
CA VAL A 268 -1.53 32.29 8.31
C VAL A 268 -0.07 32.06 8.68
N ASN A 269 0.87 32.44 7.81
CA ASN A 269 2.30 32.28 8.08
C ASN A 269 2.76 33.13 9.28
N CYS A 270 2.23 34.34 9.44
CA CYS A 270 2.50 35.20 10.61
C CYS A 270 2.01 34.56 11.92
N MET A 271 0.87 33.87 11.88
CA MET A 271 0.33 33.14 13.03
C MET A 271 1.15 31.89 13.35
N LYS A 272 1.58 31.17 12.30
CA LYS A 272 2.27 29.88 12.40
C LYS A 272 3.78 29.99 12.61
N SER A 273 4.40 31.13 12.30
CA SER A 273 5.84 31.36 12.50
C SER A 273 6.24 31.33 13.98
N SER A 274 5.29 31.52 14.89
CA SER A 274 5.50 31.47 16.34
C SER A 274 4.71 30.32 16.95
N SER A 275 5.44 29.42 17.63
CA SER A 275 4.83 28.35 18.43
C SER A 275 3.95 28.90 19.55
N LEU A 276 4.32 30.07 20.10
CA LEU A 276 3.52 30.78 21.09
C LEU A 276 2.20 31.27 20.48
N ASN A 277 2.23 31.97 19.34
CA ASN A 277 1.01 32.44 18.67
C ASN A 277 0.09 31.27 18.32
N THR A 278 0.64 30.15 17.86
CA THR A 278 -0.16 28.96 17.55
C THR A 278 -0.87 28.42 18.80
N ARG A 279 -0.18 28.36 19.95
CA ARG A 279 -0.79 27.91 21.21
C ARG A 279 -1.83 28.90 21.75
N LEU A 280 -1.53 30.19 21.70
CA LEU A 280 -2.43 31.25 22.16
C LEU A 280 -3.70 31.33 21.31
N PHE A 281 -3.56 31.31 19.99
CA PHE A 281 -4.69 31.32 19.07
C PHE A 281 -5.56 30.07 19.24
N LYS A 282 -4.94 28.91 19.44
CA LYS A 282 -5.68 27.68 19.74
C LYS A 282 -6.53 27.82 20.99
N ARG A 283 -5.96 28.35 22.06
CA ARG A 283 -6.71 28.57 23.29
C ARG A 283 -7.83 29.59 23.09
N PHE A 284 -7.55 30.67 22.37
CA PHE A 284 -8.52 31.71 22.05
C PHE A 284 -9.75 31.17 21.30
N CYS A 285 -9.54 30.34 20.26
CA CYS A 285 -10.64 29.68 19.54
C CYS A 285 -11.47 28.77 20.46
N GLN A 286 -10.80 28.02 21.36
CA GLN A 286 -11.51 27.16 22.33
C GLN A 286 -12.36 27.97 23.31
N ASP A 287 -11.85 29.11 23.78
CA ASP A 287 -12.59 30.00 24.69
C ASP A 287 -13.77 30.69 23.97
N MET A 288 -13.69 30.89 22.65
CA MET A 288 -14.78 31.36 21.80
C MET A 288 -15.78 30.27 21.39
N GLY A 289 -15.51 29.00 21.69
CA GLY A 289 -16.39 27.89 21.34
C GLY A 289 -16.37 27.54 19.85
N SER A 290 -15.31 27.88 19.12
CA SER A 290 -15.18 27.61 17.69
C SER A 290 -15.06 26.11 17.38
N ASP A 291 -15.64 25.68 16.26
CA ASP A 291 -15.54 24.28 15.79
C ASP A 291 -14.11 23.84 15.45
N PHE A 292 -13.26 24.80 15.10
CA PHE A 292 -11.84 24.58 14.82
C PHE A 292 -10.97 25.45 15.72
N ASP A 293 -9.83 24.92 16.14
CA ASP A 293 -8.91 25.63 17.04
C ASP A 293 -7.50 25.81 16.46
N VAL A 294 -7.29 25.44 15.19
CA VAL A 294 -5.98 25.50 14.57
C VAL A 294 -6.08 25.94 13.11
N LEU A 295 -5.27 26.92 12.70
CA LEU A 295 -5.07 27.25 11.30
C LEU A 295 -4.29 26.14 10.57
N LEU A 296 -4.55 25.95 9.28
CA LEU A 296 -3.76 25.03 8.45
C LEU A 296 -2.60 25.77 7.80
N PHE A 297 -1.45 25.11 7.62
CA PHE A 297 -0.31 25.70 6.92
C PHE A 297 -0.45 25.48 5.41
N TYR A 298 -0.10 26.50 4.61
CA TYR A 298 -0.09 26.37 3.16
C TYR A 298 1.19 25.69 2.68
N THR A 299 1.04 24.66 1.86
CA THR A 299 2.15 24.02 1.15
C THR A 299 1.84 23.95 -0.33
N SER A 300 2.72 24.52 -1.18
CA SER A 300 2.56 24.49 -2.64
C SER A 300 2.64 23.08 -3.25
N VAL A 301 3.19 22.12 -2.51
CA VAL A 301 3.40 20.74 -2.94
C VAL A 301 2.15 19.88 -2.73
N ARG A 302 1.30 20.20 -1.75
CA ARG A 302 0.04 19.48 -1.52
C ARG A 302 -1.10 20.21 -2.22
N TRP A 303 -1.55 19.62 -3.32
CA TRP A 303 -2.60 20.12 -4.21
C TRP A 303 -3.85 20.70 -3.52
N LEU A 304 -4.38 20.05 -2.47
CA LEU A 304 -5.56 20.54 -1.73
C LEU A 304 -5.27 21.61 -0.66
N SER A 305 -4.00 21.96 -0.44
CA SER A 305 -3.61 22.83 0.68
C SER A 305 -4.17 24.24 0.55
N ALA A 306 -4.25 24.80 -0.65
CA ALA A 306 -4.78 26.14 -0.87
C ALA A 306 -6.25 26.26 -0.42
N GLY A 307 -7.11 25.35 -0.89
CA GLY A 307 -8.54 25.32 -0.53
C GLY A 307 -8.75 25.06 0.95
N ASN A 308 -8.00 24.12 1.54
CA ASN A 308 -8.08 23.82 2.96
C ASN A 308 -7.70 25.03 3.85
N VAL A 309 -6.66 25.77 3.47
CA VAL A 309 -6.24 26.98 4.18
C VAL A 309 -7.32 28.06 4.05
N LEU A 310 -7.83 28.31 2.85
CA LEU A 310 -8.88 29.30 2.63
C LEU A 310 -10.14 29.00 3.43
N ASN A 311 -10.63 27.76 3.37
CA ASN A 311 -11.80 27.34 4.11
C ASN A 311 -11.59 27.50 5.62
N ARG A 312 -10.43 27.07 6.14
CA ARG A 312 -10.11 27.23 7.57
C ARG A 312 -10.02 28.69 8.01
N VAL A 313 -9.43 29.56 7.18
CA VAL A 313 -9.36 31.00 7.47
C VAL A 313 -10.74 31.62 7.46
N PHE A 314 -11.61 31.23 6.53
CA PHE A 314 -12.99 31.72 6.45
C PHE A 314 -13.82 31.29 7.68
N GLN A 315 -13.69 30.03 8.09
CA GLN A 315 -14.35 29.48 9.28
C GLN A 315 -13.90 30.16 10.57
N LEU A 316 -12.63 30.60 10.63
CA LEU A 316 -12.03 31.24 11.81
C LEU A 316 -11.83 32.75 11.64
N ARG A 317 -12.55 33.39 10.72
CA ARG A 317 -12.27 34.79 10.34
C ARG A 317 -12.50 35.75 11.50
N GLU A 318 -13.50 35.50 12.34
CA GLU A 318 -13.88 36.36 13.46
C GLU A 318 -12.85 36.23 14.60
N GLU A 319 -12.47 35.00 14.94
CA GLU A 319 -11.44 34.71 15.92
C GLU A 319 -10.10 35.29 15.47
N LEU A 320 -9.77 35.13 14.18
CA LEU A 320 -8.52 35.61 13.61
C LEU A 320 -8.47 37.14 13.61
N ASP A 321 -9.57 37.80 13.28
CA ASP A 321 -9.68 39.26 13.31
C ASP A 321 -9.50 39.81 14.73
N LEU A 322 -10.25 39.30 15.71
CA LEU A 322 -10.15 39.71 17.11
C LEU A 322 -8.77 39.42 17.69
N PHE A 323 -8.19 38.28 17.36
CA PHE A 323 -6.86 37.91 17.84
C PHE A 323 -5.78 38.82 17.26
N LEU A 324 -5.84 39.15 15.96
CA LEU A 324 -4.90 40.07 15.34
C LEU A 324 -5.07 41.50 15.87
N GLN A 325 -6.30 41.91 16.21
CA GLN A 325 -6.58 43.19 16.89
C GLN A 325 -5.88 43.25 18.23
N ALA A 326 -6.03 42.21 19.05
CA ALA A 326 -5.37 42.12 20.35
C ALA A 326 -3.83 42.14 20.25
N GLN A 327 -3.28 41.66 19.13
CA GLN A 327 -1.84 41.70 18.84
C GLN A 327 -1.36 43.02 18.19
N GLY A 328 -2.25 43.97 17.89
CA GLY A 328 -1.89 45.22 17.19
C GLY A 328 -1.43 45.02 15.75
N LYS A 329 -1.88 43.95 15.09
CA LYS A 329 -1.46 43.53 13.73
C LYS A 329 -2.40 44.03 12.64
N GLU A 330 -2.61 45.35 12.59
CA GLU A 330 -3.59 45.99 11.70
C GLU A 330 -3.33 45.72 10.20
N GLU A 331 -2.07 45.59 9.79
CA GLU A 331 -1.72 45.25 8.40
C GLU A 331 -2.33 43.91 7.94
N PHE A 332 -2.42 42.93 8.85
CA PHE A 332 -2.98 41.61 8.56
C PHE A 332 -4.50 41.59 8.68
N ARG A 333 -5.08 42.41 9.56
CA ARG A 333 -6.54 42.62 9.64
C ARG A 333 -7.09 43.26 8.38
N ASN A 334 -6.40 44.28 7.86
CA ASN A 334 -6.81 44.92 6.61
C ASN A 334 -6.88 43.91 5.46
N VAL A 335 -5.96 42.95 5.40
CA VAL A 335 -6.01 41.87 4.41
C VAL A 335 -7.25 40.99 4.61
N LEU A 336 -7.58 40.60 5.84
CA LEU A 336 -8.79 39.80 6.14
C LEU A 336 -10.08 40.55 5.77
N MET A 337 -10.15 41.84 6.07
CA MET A 337 -11.33 42.68 5.87
C MET A 337 -11.50 43.13 4.41
N GLN A 338 -10.42 43.50 3.72
CA GLN A 338 -10.43 43.84 2.29
C GLN A 338 -10.75 42.64 1.38
N SER A 339 -10.64 41.42 1.91
CA SER A 339 -10.93 40.21 1.16
C SER A 339 -12.41 40.05 0.79
N ASN A 340 -13.33 40.92 1.25
CA ASN A 340 -14.79 40.84 1.05
C ASN A 340 -15.23 39.37 0.90
N LEU A 341 -14.98 38.57 1.94
CA LEU A 341 -15.36 37.16 2.02
C LEU A 341 -16.89 36.99 2.11
N GLU A 342 -17.68 37.95 1.62
CA GLU A 342 -19.15 37.95 1.58
C GLU A 342 -19.72 37.20 0.37
N PHE A 343 -18.92 36.46 -0.39
CA PHE A 343 -19.41 35.59 -1.47
C PHE A 343 -19.25 34.11 -1.14
N ALA A 344 -20.25 33.57 -0.44
CA ALA A 344 -20.98 32.32 -0.71
C ALA A 344 -21.68 31.82 0.56
#